data_AF-A0A505HYG6-F1
#
_entry.id   AF-A0A505HYG6-F1
#
_cell.length_a   1.000
_cell.length_b   1.000
_cell.length_c   1.000
_cell.angle_alpha   90.00
_cell.angle_beta   90.00
_cell.angle_gamma   90.00
#
_symmetry.space_group_name_H-M   'P 1'
#
loop_
_entity.id
_entity.type
_entity.pdbx_description
1 polymer ?
#
loop_
_entity_poly.entity_id
_entity_poly.type
_entity_poly.pdbx_seq_one_letter_code
_entity_poly.pdbx_strand_id
1 'polypeptide(L)'
;MASQNVNILLSTFPGLSLPSTLSFALPLSSSVADLTDKIASYLPPSLPLNRLILTTTSNKQLLPSSETLASYLISSNDNLATTSILPLRLSTPLCGGKGGFGSQLRAAGGRMSSKRKRNQGDDNGSSRNLDGRRLRTVNEAKALAEYLALKPEMDKKEKEERRRRWQAVVEAAEKRQEELKNRGGKQKIDGQWMEDKDEMNEKAREAVLMAMKDGMWTDNLRDTILGGSSTSASPSEGSGQETSSSSEEESDDEQEMEDAPGPSSEPARREGKSEGLIECH
;
A
#
# COMPACT_ATOMS: atom_id res chain seq x y z
N MET A 1 -50.72 -12.41 51.92
CA MET A 1 -49.49 -11.70 51.51
C MET A 1 -48.84 -12.54 50.41
N ALA A 2 -48.82 -12.07 49.16
CA ALA A 2 -48.17 -12.82 48.08
C ALA A 2 -46.65 -12.82 48.33
N SER A 3 -46.05 -14.00 48.44
CA SER A 3 -44.59 -14.15 48.52
C SER A 3 -43.98 -13.65 47.23
N GLN A 4 -43.32 -12.49 47.28
CA GLN A 4 -42.56 -12.00 46.14
C GLN A 4 -41.34 -12.93 45.96
N ASN A 5 -41.23 -13.54 44.79
CA ASN A 5 -40.16 -14.47 44.45
C ASN A 5 -39.17 -13.82 43.47
N VAL A 6 -37.88 -14.13 43.65
CA VAL A 6 -36.79 -13.85 42.73
C VAL A 6 -36.54 -15.09 41.87
N ASN A 7 -36.58 -14.91 40.55
CA ASN A 7 -36.15 -15.91 39.58
C ASN A 7 -34.64 -15.80 39.39
N ILE A 8 -33.90 -16.82 39.78
CA ILE A 8 -32.46 -16.87 39.66
C ILE A 8 -32.11 -17.60 38.36
N LEU A 9 -31.27 -16.98 37.55
CA LEU A 9 -30.72 -17.56 36.32
C LEU A 9 -29.24 -17.83 36.54
N LEU A 10 -28.88 -19.08 36.78
CA LEU A 10 -27.51 -19.51 37.02
C LEU A 10 -26.88 -20.01 35.72
N SER A 11 -25.97 -19.23 35.14
CA SER A 11 -25.11 -19.68 34.04
C SER A 11 -24.02 -20.59 34.61
N THR A 12 -23.99 -21.84 34.13
CA THR A 12 -22.99 -22.85 34.49
C THR A 12 -21.86 -22.90 33.46
N PHE A 13 -20.85 -23.73 33.73
CA PHE A 13 -19.76 -23.99 32.80
C PHE A 13 -19.81 -25.44 32.30
N PRO A 14 -19.28 -25.72 31.09
CA PRO A 14 -19.31 -27.06 30.50
C PRO A 14 -18.53 -28.07 31.38
N GLY A 15 -19.02 -29.31 31.43
CA GLY A 15 -18.40 -30.39 32.22
C GLY A 15 -19.07 -30.64 33.57
N LEU A 16 -19.98 -29.77 34.00
CA LEU A 16 -21.02 -30.13 34.97
C LEU A 16 -22.12 -30.90 34.24
N SER A 17 -22.66 -31.97 34.83
CA SER A 17 -23.83 -32.71 34.31
C SER A 17 -25.14 -31.91 34.44
N LEU A 18 -25.08 -30.60 34.22
CA LEU A 18 -26.13 -29.61 34.37
C LEU A 18 -26.31 -28.87 33.03
N PRO A 19 -27.50 -28.34 32.75
CA PRO A 19 -27.70 -27.45 31.59
C PRO A 19 -26.82 -26.20 31.71
N SER A 20 -26.53 -25.56 30.57
CA SER A 20 -25.73 -24.33 30.50
C SER A 20 -26.31 -23.18 31.32
N THR A 21 -27.63 -23.19 31.52
CA THR A 21 -28.36 -22.24 32.34
C THR A 21 -29.38 -23.00 33.18
N LEU A 22 -29.29 -22.84 34.50
CA LEU A 22 -30.23 -23.42 35.47
C LEU A 22 -31.11 -22.30 36.02
N SER A 23 -32.43 -22.48 35.97
CA SER A 23 -33.40 -21.51 36.49
C SER A 23 -34.11 -22.07 37.72
N PHE A 24 -34.23 -21.25 38.78
CA PHE A 24 -35.01 -21.59 39.96
C PHE A 24 -35.50 -20.34 40.69
N ALA A 25 -36.60 -20.45 41.43
CA ALA A 25 -37.12 -19.35 42.23
C ALA A 25 -36.74 -19.47 43.71
N LEU A 26 -36.51 -18.32 44.36
CA LEU A 26 -36.37 -18.18 45.81
C LEU A 26 -37.19 -16.97 46.30
N PRO A 27 -37.74 -17.00 47.53
CA PRO A 27 -38.37 -15.83 48.13
C PRO A 27 -37.41 -14.62 48.22
N LEU A 28 -37.92 -13.39 48.10
CA LEU A 28 -37.11 -12.17 48.29
C LEU A 28 -36.51 -12.05 49.71
N SER A 29 -37.13 -12.70 50.70
CA SER A 29 -36.66 -12.76 52.08
C SER A 29 -35.53 -13.76 52.30
N SER A 30 -35.23 -14.61 51.31
CA SER A 30 -34.13 -15.57 51.42
C SER A 30 -32.79 -14.86 51.48
N SER A 31 -31.86 -15.47 52.22
CA SER A 31 -30.49 -15.00 52.35
C SER A 31 -29.61 -15.49 51.19
N VAL A 32 -28.43 -14.90 51.05
CA VAL A 32 -27.40 -15.42 50.12
C VAL A 32 -26.97 -16.83 50.53
N ALA A 33 -26.97 -17.17 51.83
CA ALA A 33 -26.68 -18.53 52.31
C ALA A 33 -27.68 -19.57 51.78
N ASP A 34 -28.98 -19.29 51.86
CA ASP A 34 -30.03 -20.17 51.33
C ASP A 34 -29.90 -20.39 49.81
N LEU A 35 -29.48 -19.34 49.11
CA LEU A 35 -29.18 -19.40 47.68
C LEU A 35 -27.98 -20.31 47.42
N THR A 36 -26.89 -20.16 48.17
CA THR A 36 -25.73 -21.02 48.01
C THR A 36 -26.03 -22.47 48.35
N ASP A 37 -26.82 -22.75 49.39
CA ASP A 37 -27.21 -24.12 49.75
C ASP A 37 -28.07 -24.79 48.67
N LYS A 38 -29.00 -24.03 48.09
CA LYS A 38 -29.80 -24.50 46.96
C LYS A 38 -28.93 -24.79 45.74
N ILE A 39 -27.95 -23.94 45.42
CA ILE A 39 -27.00 -24.21 44.33
C ILE A 39 -26.14 -25.44 44.65
N ALA A 40 -25.68 -25.62 45.89
CA ALA A 40 -24.88 -26.79 46.30
C ALA A 40 -25.65 -28.10 46.07
N SER A 41 -26.96 -28.10 46.29
CA SER A 41 -27.80 -29.29 46.05
C SER A 41 -27.84 -29.75 44.59
N TYR A 42 -27.60 -28.84 43.64
CA TYR A 42 -27.53 -29.17 42.21
C TYR A 42 -26.14 -29.61 41.77
N LEU A 43 -25.11 -29.38 42.59
CA LEU A 43 -23.74 -29.73 42.25
C LEU A 43 -23.41 -31.17 42.65
N PRO A 44 -22.55 -31.86 41.87
CA PRO A 44 -22.07 -33.17 42.25
C PRO A 44 -21.23 -33.09 43.53
N PRO A 45 -21.25 -34.13 44.39
CA PRO A 45 -20.53 -34.12 45.67
C PRO A 45 -19.00 -34.01 45.51
N SER A 46 -18.47 -34.32 44.33
CA SER A 46 -17.06 -34.15 43.98
C SER A 46 -16.62 -32.69 43.88
N LEU A 47 -17.58 -31.75 43.74
CA LEU A 47 -17.31 -30.36 43.42
C LEU A 47 -18.04 -29.43 44.41
N PRO A 48 -17.41 -29.11 45.55
CA PRO A 48 -17.99 -28.21 46.53
C PRO A 48 -18.01 -26.77 46.00
N LEU A 49 -19.03 -26.00 46.38
CA LEU A 49 -19.17 -24.58 46.01
C LEU A 49 -17.98 -23.72 46.44
N ASN A 50 -17.28 -24.08 47.53
CA ASN A 50 -16.11 -23.33 48.02
C ASN A 50 -14.94 -23.33 47.01
N ARG A 51 -14.93 -24.26 46.05
CA ARG A 51 -13.96 -24.30 44.96
C ARG A 51 -14.41 -23.54 43.73
N LEU A 52 -15.59 -22.94 43.77
CA LEU A 52 -16.18 -22.18 42.68
C LEU A 52 -16.35 -20.73 43.06
N ILE A 53 -16.52 -19.90 42.05
CA ILE A 53 -16.77 -18.47 42.17
C ILE A 53 -18.16 -18.22 41.61
N LEU A 54 -19.06 -17.75 42.48
CA LEU A 54 -20.39 -17.29 42.14
C LEU A 54 -20.36 -15.76 42.00
N THR A 55 -20.68 -15.26 40.82
CA THR A 55 -20.65 -13.82 40.52
C THR A 55 -21.97 -13.34 39.94
N THR A 56 -22.38 -12.13 40.27
CA THR A 56 -23.47 -11.43 39.57
C THR A 56 -23.01 -10.89 38.21
N THR A 57 -23.92 -10.34 37.40
CA THR A 57 -23.61 -9.65 36.14
C THR A 57 -22.73 -8.40 36.32
N SER A 58 -22.69 -7.82 37.52
CA SER A 58 -21.79 -6.70 37.85
C SER A 58 -20.42 -7.14 38.34
N ASN A 59 -20.05 -8.42 38.14
CA ASN A 59 -18.81 -9.03 38.62
C ASN A 59 -18.62 -8.92 40.15
N LYS A 60 -19.71 -8.80 40.91
CA LYS A 60 -19.67 -8.89 42.37
C LYS A 60 -19.71 -10.35 42.78
N GLN A 61 -18.71 -10.79 43.54
CA GLN A 61 -18.68 -12.14 44.09
C GLN A 61 -19.70 -12.28 45.22
N LEU A 62 -20.51 -13.33 45.17
CA LEU A 62 -21.44 -13.68 46.23
C LEU A 62 -20.76 -14.70 47.14
N LEU A 63 -20.56 -14.33 48.40
CA LEU A 63 -20.16 -15.25 49.46
C LEU A 63 -21.40 -15.61 50.29
N PRO A 64 -21.43 -16.80 50.90
CA PRO A 64 -22.49 -17.16 51.86
C PRO A 64 -22.56 -16.10 52.95
N SER A 65 -23.62 -15.31 52.95
CA SER A 65 -23.85 -14.23 53.91
C SER A 65 -25.32 -14.18 54.30
N SER A 66 -25.59 -13.56 55.44
CA SER A 66 -26.96 -13.32 55.92
C SER A 66 -27.66 -12.16 55.20
N GLU A 67 -27.02 -11.57 54.18
CA GLU A 67 -27.63 -10.51 53.39
C GLU A 67 -28.80 -11.05 52.57
N THR A 68 -29.82 -10.22 52.37
CA THR A 68 -31.00 -10.59 51.59
C THR A 68 -30.72 -10.46 50.10
N LEU A 69 -31.36 -11.30 49.29
CA LEU A 69 -31.21 -11.24 47.82
C LEU A 69 -31.67 -9.91 47.21
N ALA A 70 -32.51 -9.16 47.93
CA ALA A 70 -33.03 -7.87 47.50
C ALA A 70 -31.93 -6.83 47.22
N SER A 71 -30.79 -6.88 47.93
CA SER A 71 -29.70 -5.92 47.74
C SER A 71 -28.95 -6.09 46.41
N TYR A 72 -29.02 -7.30 45.83
CA TYR A 72 -28.34 -7.66 44.59
C TYR A 72 -29.25 -7.54 43.35
N LEU A 73 -30.53 -7.25 43.55
CA LEU A 73 -31.45 -6.96 42.46
C LEU A 73 -31.11 -5.59 41.86
N ILE A 74 -30.78 -5.59 40.58
CA ILE A 74 -30.65 -4.36 39.81
C ILE A 74 -32.08 -3.82 39.67
N SER A 75 -32.37 -2.70 40.33
CA SER A 75 -33.62 -1.96 40.10
C SER A 75 -33.51 -1.32 38.70
N SER A 76 -33.84 -2.09 37.67
CA SER A 76 -33.96 -1.56 36.31
C SER A 76 -35.16 -0.61 36.31
N ASN A 77 -34.84 0.69 36.34
CA ASN A 77 -35.79 1.77 36.13
C ASN A 77 -36.40 1.64 34.74
N ASP A 78 -37.47 0.85 34.60
CA ASP A 78 -38.65 1.17 33.79
C ASP A 78 -39.63 -0.01 33.83
N ASN A 79 -40.86 0.27 34.25
CA ASN A 79 -42.08 -0.48 33.91
C ASN A 79 -41.96 -2.00 33.66
N LEU A 80 -42.02 -2.82 34.72
CA LEU A 80 -42.99 -3.94 34.84
C LEU A 80 -42.80 -4.66 36.19
N ALA A 81 -43.81 -4.55 37.04
CA ALA A 81 -43.85 -5.05 38.42
C ALA A 81 -43.96 -6.59 38.57
N THR A 82 -43.37 -7.43 37.71
CA THR A 82 -43.73 -8.87 37.72
C THR A 82 -42.60 -9.89 37.69
N THR A 83 -41.33 -9.54 37.45
CA THR A 83 -40.26 -10.56 37.46
C THR A 83 -38.96 -10.02 38.05
N SER A 84 -38.78 -10.17 39.36
CA SER A 84 -37.47 -10.02 39.99
C SER A 84 -36.55 -11.12 39.46
N ILE A 85 -35.64 -10.80 38.54
CA ILE A 85 -34.70 -11.77 37.96
C ILE A 85 -33.29 -11.45 38.45
N LEU A 86 -32.59 -12.48 38.97
CA LEU A 86 -31.21 -12.38 39.43
C LEU A 86 -30.30 -13.27 38.57
N PRO A 87 -29.62 -12.71 37.55
CA PRO A 87 -28.65 -13.45 36.76
C PRO A 87 -27.33 -13.64 37.52
N LEU A 88 -26.91 -14.89 37.65
CA LEU A 88 -25.69 -15.32 38.31
C LEU A 88 -24.84 -16.16 37.36
N ARG A 89 -23.53 -16.14 37.56
CA ARG A 89 -22.57 -16.94 36.81
C ARG A 89 -21.73 -17.76 37.78
N LEU A 90 -21.66 -19.06 37.51
CA LEU A 90 -20.81 -20.00 38.20
C LEU A 90 -19.54 -20.22 37.39
N SER A 91 -18.38 -20.03 38.01
CA SER A 91 -17.08 -20.17 37.35
C SER A 91 -16.09 -20.92 38.21
N THR A 92 -15.19 -21.68 37.57
CA THR A 92 -14.08 -22.34 38.24
C THR A 92 -12.87 -21.40 38.28
N PRO A 93 -12.18 -21.24 39.42
CA PRO A 93 -10.86 -20.64 39.43
C PRO A 93 -9.94 -21.52 38.58
N LEU A 94 -9.47 -20.99 37.46
CA LEU A 94 -8.50 -21.69 36.64
C LEU A 94 -7.16 -21.69 37.39
N CYS A 95 -6.56 -22.87 37.58
CA CYS A 95 -5.19 -23.01 38.04
C CYS A 95 -4.28 -22.42 36.95
N GLY A 96 -4.03 -21.11 37.04
CA GLY A 96 -3.42 -20.35 35.95
C GLY A 96 -2.06 -20.92 35.53
N GLY A 97 -1.94 -21.21 34.23
CA GLY A 97 -0.65 -21.22 33.56
C GLY A 97 -0.23 -19.76 33.34
N LYS A 98 0.80 -19.31 34.05
CA LYS A 98 1.49 -18.00 33.99
C LYS A 98 2.00 -17.55 32.60
N GLY A 99 1.52 -18.18 31.51
CA GLY A 99 2.03 -18.05 30.15
C GLY A 99 1.21 -17.20 29.19
N GLY A 100 0.04 -16.66 29.56
CA GLY A 100 -0.78 -15.85 28.63
C GLY A 100 -0.27 -14.43 28.44
N PHE A 101 -0.55 -13.55 29.40
CA PHE A 101 -0.25 -12.12 29.28
C PHE A 101 1.25 -11.80 29.23
N GLY A 102 2.07 -12.44 30.07
CA GLY A 102 3.52 -12.18 30.09
C GLY A 102 4.25 -12.65 28.83
N SER A 103 3.76 -13.71 28.16
CA SER A 103 4.31 -14.12 26.86
C SER A 103 3.89 -13.16 25.75
N GLN A 104 2.65 -12.69 25.77
CA GLN A 104 2.17 -11.65 24.85
C GLN A 104 2.98 -10.36 25.00
N LEU A 105 3.29 -9.94 26.23
CA LEU A 105 4.15 -8.78 26.47
C LEU A 105 5.58 -8.99 25.95
N ARG A 106 6.18 -10.17 26.18
CA ARG A 106 7.50 -10.50 25.64
C ARG A 106 7.49 -10.52 24.11
N ALA A 107 6.47 -11.12 23.50
CA ALA A 107 6.29 -11.15 22.06
C ALA A 107 6.10 -9.75 21.47
N ALA A 108 5.28 -8.90 22.11
CA ALA A 108 5.07 -7.51 21.70
C ALA A 108 6.36 -6.68 21.85
N GLY A 109 7.05 -6.78 22.98
CA GLY A 109 8.30 -6.07 23.24
C GLY A 109 9.42 -6.44 22.26
N GLY A 110 9.53 -7.72 21.89
CA GLY A 110 10.47 -8.19 20.85
C GLY A 110 10.21 -7.55 19.48
N ARG A 111 8.93 -7.35 19.12
CA ARG A 111 8.53 -6.72 17.85
C ARG A 111 8.82 -5.21 17.82
N MET A 112 8.74 -4.54 18.96
CA MET A 112 9.04 -3.10 19.07
C MET A 112 10.55 -2.81 18.95
N SER A 113 11.40 -3.71 19.48
CA SER A 113 12.86 -3.55 19.45
C SER A 113 13.44 -3.67 18.04
N SER A 114 12.97 -4.66 17.25
CA SER A 114 13.53 -4.93 15.92
C SER A 114 13.25 -3.84 14.89
N LYS A 115 12.07 -3.19 14.95
CA LYS A 115 11.70 -2.11 14.02
C LYS A 115 12.55 -0.85 14.22
N ARG A 116 12.95 -0.57 15.46
CA ARG A 116 13.78 0.61 15.81
C ARG A 116 15.24 0.46 15.35
N LYS A 117 15.77 -0.77 15.18
CA LYS A 117 17.16 -0.98 14.75
C LYS A 117 17.37 -0.80 13.25
N ARG A 118 16.34 -1.03 12.42
CA ARG A 118 16.41 -0.82 10.96
C ARG A 118 16.24 0.65 10.57
N ASN A 119 15.33 1.38 11.23
CA ASN A 119 15.07 2.79 10.87
C ASN A 119 16.02 3.79 11.56
N GLN A 120 16.83 3.36 12.53
CA GLN A 120 17.77 4.24 13.22
C GLN A 120 18.83 4.86 12.28
N GLY A 121 19.20 4.21 11.18
CA GLY A 121 20.17 4.78 10.24
C GLY A 121 19.67 6.07 9.58
N ASP A 122 18.39 6.10 9.22
CA ASP A 122 17.77 7.19 8.46
C ASP A 122 17.07 8.23 9.36
N ASP A 123 16.51 7.79 10.50
CA ASP A 123 15.84 8.68 11.47
C ASP A 123 16.82 9.59 12.23
N ASN A 124 18.12 9.32 12.18
CA ASN A 124 19.15 10.18 12.79
C ASN A 124 19.37 11.50 12.03
N GLY A 125 18.76 11.70 10.86
CA GLY A 125 18.88 12.93 10.08
C GLY A 125 18.38 14.20 10.79
N SER A 126 17.57 14.05 11.85
CA SER A 126 17.08 15.16 12.69
C SER A 126 18.10 15.64 13.74
N SER A 127 19.03 14.78 14.14
CA SER A 127 20.04 15.12 15.14
C SER A 127 21.08 16.13 14.59
N ARG A 128 21.70 16.86 15.51
CA ARG A 128 22.71 17.89 15.19
C ARG A 128 24.09 17.39 15.58
N ASN A 129 25.11 17.80 14.82
CA ASN A 129 26.51 17.64 15.18
C ASN A 129 26.90 18.59 16.31
N LEU A 130 28.07 18.38 16.90
CA LEU A 130 28.65 19.27 17.92
C LEU A 130 28.87 20.70 17.41
N ASP A 131 29.05 20.87 16.09
CA ASP A 131 29.10 22.17 15.40
C ASP A 131 27.71 22.79 15.13
N GLY A 132 26.64 22.18 15.64
CA GLY A 132 25.27 22.68 15.48
C GLY A 132 24.67 22.49 14.09
N ARG A 133 25.34 21.85 13.13
CA ARG A 133 24.78 21.52 11.80
C ARG A 133 23.93 20.25 11.88
N ARG A 134 22.80 20.19 11.15
CA ARG A 134 21.95 18.98 11.09
C ARG A 134 22.68 17.87 10.31
N LEU A 135 22.55 16.62 10.75
CA LEU A 135 23.18 15.47 10.06
C LEU A 135 22.69 15.33 8.62
N ARG A 136 21.42 15.67 8.34
CA ARG A 136 20.85 15.64 7.00
C ARG A 136 21.63 16.49 5.98
N THR A 137 21.94 17.75 6.31
CA THR A 137 22.65 18.64 5.38
C THR A 137 24.11 18.22 5.17
N VAL A 138 24.73 17.62 6.19
CA VAL A 138 26.09 17.07 6.08
C VAL A 138 26.10 15.82 5.19
N ASN A 139 25.08 14.96 5.30
CA ASN A 139 24.97 13.78 4.46
C ASN A 139 24.66 14.15 3.00
N GLU A 140 23.78 15.13 2.77
CA GLU A 140 23.50 15.67 1.44
C GLU A 140 24.76 16.28 0.81
N ALA A 141 25.53 17.09 1.56
CA ALA A 141 26.79 17.64 1.08
C ALA A 141 27.84 16.56 0.76
N LYS A 142 27.92 15.50 1.57
CA LYS A 142 28.80 14.35 1.30
C LYS A 142 28.40 13.61 0.03
N ALA A 143 27.11 13.37 -0.16
CA ALA A 143 26.60 12.72 -1.37
C ALA A 143 26.87 13.55 -2.63
N LEU A 144 26.71 14.88 -2.54
CA LEU A 144 27.06 15.79 -3.64
C LEU A 144 28.57 15.79 -3.95
N ALA A 145 29.41 15.80 -2.92
CA ALA A 145 30.86 15.73 -3.08
C ALA A 145 31.30 14.41 -3.72
N GLU A 146 30.72 13.28 -3.30
CA GLU A 146 30.95 11.97 -3.89
C GLU A 146 30.50 11.94 -5.36
N TYR A 147 29.32 12.46 -5.68
CA TYR A 147 28.83 12.54 -7.06
C TYR A 147 29.77 13.36 -7.97
N LEU A 148 30.25 14.51 -7.49
CA LEU A 148 31.21 15.33 -8.23
C LEU A 148 32.56 14.62 -8.40
N ALA A 149 32.98 13.81 -7.43
CA ALA A 149 34.19 13.00 -7.52
C ALA A 149 34.06 11.83 -8.50
N LEU A 150 32.87 11.21 -8.62
CA LEU A 150 32.61 10.12 -9.57
C LEU A 150 32.40 10.60 -11.02
N LYS A 151 31.91 11.82 -11.24
CA LYS A 151 31.69 12.39 -12.58
C LYS A 151 32.90 12.24 -13.54
N PRO A 152 34.15 12.59 -13.16
CA PRO A 152 35.30 12.41 -14.05
C PRO A 152 35.63 10.93 -14.32
N GLU A 153 35.32 10.00 -13.41
CA GLU A 153 35.49 8.57 -13.68
C GLU A 153 34.46 8.04 -14.67
N MET A 154 33.22 8.52 -14.57
CA MET A 154 32.14 8.19 -15.51
C MET A 154 32.45 8.72 -16.91
N ASP A 155 32.91 9.97 -17.02
CA ASP A 155 33.28 10.57 -18.30
C ASP A 155 34.48 9.86 -18.96
N LYS A 156 35.44 9.38 -18.16
CA LYS A 156 36.56 8.58 -18.66
C LYS A 156 36.10 7.22 -19.17
N LYS A 157 35.23 6.54 -18.43
CA LYS A 157 34.63 5.25 -18.84
C LYS A 157 33.83 5.39 -20.13
N GLU A 158 33.02 6.44 -20.26
CA GLU A 158 32.26 6.69 -21.49
C GLU A 158 33.18 6.99 -22.69
N LYS A 159 34.23 7.79 -22.49
CA LYS A 159 35.24 8.05 -23.52
C LYS A 159 36.02 6.79 -23.91
N GLU A 160 36.28 5.90 -22.97
CA GLU A 160 36.90 4.60 -23.23
C GLU A 160 35.98 3.67 -24.00
N GLU A 161 34.70 3.59 -23.66
CA GLU A 161 33.72 2.82 -24.43
C GLU A 161 33.55 3.39 -25.84
N ARG A 162 33.49 4.71 -25.99
CA ARG A 162 33.41 5.35 -27.31
C ARG A 162 34.64 5.07 -28.15
N ARG A 163 35.84 5.15 -27.55
CA ARG A 163 37.09 4.76 -28.22
C ARG A 163 37.10 3.28 -28.59
N ARG A 164 36.63 2.40 -27.70
CA ARG A 164 36.53 0.95 -27.96
C ARG A 164 35.55 0.63 -29.08
N ARG A 165 34.39 1.28 -29.11
CA ARG A 165 33.41 1.16 -30.21
C ARG A 165 34.01 1.65 -31.52
N TRP A 166 34.69 2.79 -31.51
CA TRP A 166 35.38 3.32 -32.69
C TRP A 166 36.49 2.38 -33.18
N GLN A 167 37.34 1.89 -32.28
CA GLN A 167 38.39 0.93 -32.59
C GLN A 167 37.81 -0.35 -33.18
N ALA A 168 36.73 -0.89 -32.62
CA ALA A 168 36.05 -2.06 -33.16
C ALA A 168 35.47 -1.82 -34.58
N VAL A 169 34.96 -0.62 -34.87
CA VAL A 169 34.48 -0.25 -36.22
C VAL A 169 35.64 -0.14 -37.20
N VAL A 170 36.75 0.49 -36.80
CA VAL A 170 37.96 0.61 -37.63
C VAL A 170 38.56 -0.77 -37.89
N GLU A 171 38.69 -1.62 -36.87
CA GLU A 171 39.19 -2.98 -37.00
C GLU A 171 38.28 -3.83 -37.90
N ALA A 172 36.95 -3.71 -37.76
CA ALA A 172 36.01 -4.38 -38.64
C ALA A 172 36.09 -3.88 -40.09
N ALA A 173 36.33 -2.58 -40.30
CA ALA A 173 36.52 -1.99 -41.62
C ALA A 173 37.85 -2.40 -42.26
N GLU A 174 38.93 -2.41 -41.48
CA GLU A 174 40.27 -2.85 -41.88
C GLU A 174 40.24 -4.35 -42.21
N LYS A 175 39.64 -5.19 -41.37
CA LYS A 175 39.43 -6.61 -41.66
C LYS A 175 38.60 -6.82 -42.92
N ARG A 176 37.54 -6.04 -43.14
CA ARG A 176 36.75 -6.09 -44.39
C ARG A 176 37.58 -5.66 -45.60
N GLN A 177 38.46 -4.67 -45.45
CA GLN A 177 39.36 -4.21 -46.51
C GLN A 177 40.48 -5.22 -46.77
N GLU A 178 41.06 -5.85 -45.75
CA GLU A 178 42.04 -6.92 -45.87
C GLU A 178 41.42 -8.17 -46.47
N GLU A 179 40.18 -8.52 -46.12
CA GLU A 179 39.45 -9.60 -46.80
C GLU A 179 39.23 -9.25 -48.29
N LEU A 180 38.90 -8.00 -48.64
CA LEU A 180 38.80 -7.54 -50.02
C LEU A 180 40.16 -7.54 -50.76
N LYS A 181 41.24 -7.17 -50.07
CA LYS A 181 42.59 -7.01 -50.64
C LYS A 181 43.33 -8.35 -50.74
N ASN A 182 43.17 -9.23 -49.76
CA ASN A 182 43.69 -10.60 -49.75
C ASN A 182 42.83 -11.52 -50.62
N ARG A 183 41.55 -11.19 -50.89
CA ARG A 183 40.78 -11.72 -52.03
C ARG A 183 41.12 -10.97 -53.32
N GLY A 184 42.41 -10.83 -53.63
CA GLY A 184 42.85 -10.45 -54.97
C GLY A 184 42.14 -11.29 -56.04
N GLY A 185 41.18 -10.66 -56.74
CA GLY A 185 40.64 -11.13 -58.02
C GLY A 185 39.39 -12.02 -58.04
N LYS A 186 38.75 -12.41 -56.93
CA LYS A 186 37.62 -13.38 -56.98
C LYS A 186 36.43 -13.08 -56.06
N GLN A 187 36.07 -11.82 -55.91
CA GLN A 187 34.73 -11.47 -55.47
C GLN A 187 34.27 -10.29 -56.32
N LYS A 188 33.86 -10.62 -57.55
CA LYS A 188 32.89 -9.77 -58.24
C LYS A 188 31.74 -9.65 -57.25
N ILE A 189 31.41 -8.42 -56.85
CA ILE A 189 30.06 -8.15 -56.33
C ILE A 189 29.12 -8.90 -57.26
N ASP A 190 28.30 -9.79 -56.71
CA ASP A 190 27.39 -10.62 -57.49
C ASP A 190 26.70 -9.70 -58.49
N GLY A 191 27.03 -9.87 -59.78
CA GLY A 191 26.44 -9.05 -60.84
C GLY A 191 24.93 -9.12 -60.75
N GLN A 192 24.42 -10.29 -60.38
CA GLN A 192 23.02 -10.54 -60.06
C GLN A 192 22.48 -9.70 -58.91
N TRP A 193 23.23 -9.43 -57.83
CA TRP A 193 22.73 -8.59 -56.74
C TRP A 193 22.70 -7.12 -57.13
N MET A 194 23.68 -6.66 -57.92
CA MET A 194 23.70 -5.28 -58.44
C MET A 194 22.60 -5.10 -59.49
N GLU A 195 22.45 -6.06 -60.40
CA GLU A 195 21.37 -6.13 -61.40
C GLU A 195 20.00 -6.22 -60.71
N ASP A 196 19.80 -7.06 -59.69
CA ASP A 196 18.54 -7.13 -58.93
C ASP A 196 18.25 -5.83 -58.19
N LYS A 197 19.27 -5.17 -57.61
CA LYS A 197 19.12 -3.85 -56.96
C LYS A 197 18.76 -2.76 -57.96
N ASP A 198 19.34 -2.80 -59.14
CA ASP A 198 19.11 -1.84 -60.21
C ASP A 198 17.76 -2.11 -60.89
N GLU A 199 17.39 -3.37 -61.13
CA GLU A 199 16.09 -3.80 -61.64
C GLU A 199 14.95 -3.43 -60.69
N MET A 200 15.14 -3.61 -59.37
CA MET A 200 14.14 -3.20 -58.38
C MET A 200 14.01 -1.68 -58.32
N ASN A 201 15.13 -0.94 -58.50
CA ASN A 201 15.08 0.52 -58.63
C ASN A 201 14.40 0.95 -59.94
N GLU A 202 14.66 0.27 -61.05
CA GLU A 202 14.01 0.55 -62.34
C GLU A 202 12.52 0.22 -62.29
N LYS A 203 12.13 -0.92 -61.72
CA LYS A 203 10.71 -1.27 -61.47
C LYS A 203 10.03 -0.24 -60.59
N ALA A 204 10.72 0.30 -59.57
CA ALA A 204 10.19 1.38 -58.74
C ALA A 204 10.03 2.70 -59.53
N ARG A 205 11.01 3.06 -60.37
CA ARG A 205 10.93 4.25 -61.25
C ARG A 205 9.84 4.11 -62.32
N GLU A 206 9.70 2.92 -62.89
CA GLU A 206 8.67 2.59 -63.88
C GLU A 206 7.27 2.61 -63.26
N ALA A 207 7.10 2.07 -62.04
CA ALA A 207 5.84 2.16 -61.30
C ALA A 207 5.45 3.62 -61.02
N VAL A 208 6.40 4.47 -60.66
CA VAL A 208 6.15 5.91 -60.46
C VAL A 208 5.80 6.61 -61.78
N LEU A 209 6.48 6.27 -62.88
CA LEU A 209 6.18 6.81 -64.21
C LEU A 209 4.81 6.38 -64.74
N MET A 210 4.42 5.12 -64.52
CA MET A 210 3.09 4.63 -64.88
C MET A 210 2.00 5.29 -64.03
N ALA A 211 2.21 5.46 -62.73
CA ALA A 211 1.28 6.18 -61.87
C ALA A 211 1.10 7.66 -62.28
N MET A 212 2.15 8.31 -62.78
CA MET A 212 2.07 9.66 -63.36
C MET A 212 1.34 9.69 -64.71
N LYS A 213 1.50 8.66 -65.54
CA LYS A 213 0.93 8.58 -66.89
C LYS A 213 -0.55 8.18 -66.91
N ASP A 214 -0.96 7.29 -66.00
CA ASP A 214 -2.35 6.85 -65.84
C ASP A 214 -3.22 7.89 -65.11
N GLY A 215 -2.67 9.07 -64.77
CA GLY A 215 -3.41 10.20 -64.22
C GLY A 215 -4.00 9.94 -62.83
N MET A 216 -3.65 8.84 -62.18
CA MET A 216 -4.08 8.47 -60.82
C MET A 216 -3.19 9.06 -59.72
N TRP A 217 -2.29 9.99 -60.05
CA TRP A 217 -1.52 10.76 -59.05
C TRP A 217 -2.33 11.96 -58.56
N THR A 218 -3.12 11.76 -57.51
CA THR A 218 -3.75 12.85 -56.77
C THR A 218 -2.72 13.49 -55.85
N ASP A 219 -2.33 14.72 -56.15
CA ASP A 219 -1.57 15.57 -55.23
C ASP A 219 -2.47 15.87 -54.01
N ASN A 220 -2.23 15.17 -52.91
CA ASN A 220 -2.98 15.30 -51.65
C ASN A 220 -2.93 16.74 -51.06
N LEU A 221 -2.15 17.65 -51.66
CA LEU A 221 -2.13 19.06 -51.30
C LEU A 221 -3.28 19.89 -51.91
N ARG A 222 -3.94 19.42 -52.99
CA ARG A 222 -5.04 20.16 -53.65
C ARG A 222 -6.43 19.85 -53.06
N ASP A 223 -6.62 18.68 -52.47
CA ASP A 223 -7.90 18.25 -51.89
C ASP A 223 -8.18 18.89 -50.52
N THR A 224 -7.14 19.46 -49.87
CA THR A 224 -7.25 20.16 -48.58
C THR A 224 -7.51 21.67 -48.70
N ILE A 225 -7.42 22.26 -49.90
CA ILE A 225 -7.56 23.72 -50.09
C ILE A 225 -8.89 24.13 -50.76
N LEU A 226 -9.58 23.25 -51.49
CA LEU A 226 -10.74 23.61 -52.33
C LEU A 226 -12.08 22.97 -51.93
N GLY A 227 -12.14 22.26 -50.79
CA GLY A 227 -13.29 21.42 -50.39
C GLY A 227 -14.03 21.84 -49.12
N GLY A 228 -14.14 23.13 -48.80
CA GLY A 228 -14.88 23.61 -47.61
C GLY A 228 -15.74 24.85 -47.87
N SER A 229 -16.99 24.65 -48.31
CA SER A 229 -17.98 25.72 -48.54
C SER A 229 -18.82 26.04 -47.28
N SER A 230 -18.61 27.25 -46.75
CA SER A 230 -19.60 28.31 -46.41
C SER A 230 -20.83 28.06 -45.51
N THR A 231 -20.92 28.84 -44.42
CA THR A 231 -22.12 29.64 -44.06
C THR A 231 -21.75 30.97 -43.37
N SER A 232 -22.02 32.10 -44.05
CA SER A 232 -22.40 33.47 -43.57
C SER A 232 -21.54 34.21 -42.51
N ALA A 233 -21.22 35.51 -42.56
CA ALA A 233 -21.50 36.62 -43.48
C ALA A 233 -20.56 37.81 -43.12
N SER A 234 -20.27 38.63 -44.14
CA SER A 234 -19.44 39.86 -44.30
C SER A 234 -19.74 41.06 -43.37
N PRO A 235 -19.21 42.30 -43.56
CA PRO A 235 -17.97 42.82 -44.22
C PRO A 235 -17.22 43.95 -43.42
N SER A 236 -16.13 44.49 -44.01
CA SER A 236 -15.61 45.88 -43.89
C SER A 236 -14.98 46.32 -42.55
N GLU A 237 -13.97 47.18 -42.45
CA GLU A 237 -13.23 48.03 -43.39
C GLU A 237 -12.01 48.66 -42.67
N GLY A 238 -10.91 48.90 -43.42
CA GLY A 238 -9.94 50.00 -43.27
C GLY A 238 -9.06 50.08 -42.01
N SER A 239 -7.93 50.78 -41.96
CA SER A 239 -6.96 51.36 -42.90
C SER A 239 -5.91 52.07 -42.02
N GLY A 240 -4.64 52.15 -42.45
CA GLY A 240 -3.60 53.03 -41.89
C GLY A 240 -2.36 52.23 -41.43
N GLN A 241 -1.23 52.14 -42.16
CA GLN A 241 -0.28 53.22 -42.49
C GLN A 241 0.30 53.80 -41.17
N GLU A 242 1.60 53.84 -40.83
CA GLU A 242 2.87 53.86 -41.56
C GLU A 242 4.07 53.86 -40.57
N THR A 243 5.25 53.61 -41.13
CA THR A 243 6.60 54.00 -40.67
C THR A 243 7.37 53.13 -39.67
N SER A 244 8.51 52.69 -40.19
CA SER A 244 9.73 52.27 -39.52
C SER A 244 10.34 53.38 -38.66
N SER A 245 10.83 53.04 -37.46
CA SER A 245 12.12 53.58 -37.02
C SER A 245 12.80 52.61 -36.06
N SER A 246 14.11 52.55 -36.27
CA SER A 246 15.10 51.67 -35.70
C SER A 246 15.43 51.99 -34.24
N SER A 247 16.11 51.01 -33.63
CA SER A 247 17.21 51.08 -32.65
C SER A 247 16.93 50.95 -31.13
N GLU A 248 17.60 49.92 -30.61
CA GLU A 248 18.20 49.68 -29.27
C GLU A 248 17.41 48.80 -28.28
N GLU A 249 17.92 47.59 -28.06
CA GLU A 249 17.50 46.62 -27.04
C GLU A 249 18.74 46.25 -26.20
N GLU A 250 18.68 46.53 -24.90
CA GLU A 250 19.50 46.04 -23.79
C GLU A 250 18.57 45.91 -22.55
N SER A 251 18.90 45.01 -21.61
CA SER A 251 18.22 44.59 -20.34
C SER A 251 17.19 43.45 -20.48
N ASP A 252 17.35 42.27 -19.87
CA ASP A 252 17.44 41.85 -18.45
C ASP A 252 16.05 41.78 -17.78
N ASP A 253 15.63 40.58 -17.36
CA ASP A 253 14.44 40.40 -16.53
C ASP A 253 14.53 39.12 -15.68
N GLU A 254 14.42 39.33 -14.37
CA GLU A 254 14.21 38.34 -13.32
C GLU A 254 12.73 37.97 -13.22
N GLN A 255 12.38 36.77 -12.74
CA GLN A 255 11.06 36.54 -12.15
C GLN A 255 11.07 35.41 -11.11
N GLU A 256 10.87 35.82 -9.85
CA GLU A 256 10.50 35.02 -8.69
C GLU A 256 9.08 34.46 -8.83
N MET A 257 8.82 33.26 -8.29
CA MET A 257 7.48 32.68 -8.19
C MET A 257 7.29 32.06 -6.79
N GLU A 258 6.33 32.58 -6.03
CA GLU A 258 5.82 31.99 -4.78
C GLU A 258 4.62 31.04 -5.00
N ASP A 259 4.70 29.92 -4.27
CA ASP A 259 3.71 29.09 -3.57
C ASP A 259 2.36 28.56 -4.15
N ALA A 260 1.99 27.41 -3.58
CA ALA A 260 1.13 26.32 -4.07
C ALA A 260 -0.41 26.50 -4.03
N PRO A 261 -1.17 25.49 -4.52
CA PRO A 261 -1.76 24.51 -3.57
C PRO A 261 -1.76 23.05 -4.06
N GLY A 262 -1.72 22.09 -3.12
CA GLY A 262 -1.59 20.65 -3.38
C GLY A 262 -2.91 19.87 -3.57
N PRO A 263 -2.84 18.56 -3.86
CA PRO A 263 -3.95 17.65 -3.55
C PRO A 263 -3.56 16.31 -2.89
N SER A 264 -4.55 15.84 -2.13
CA SER A 264 -4.77 14.52 -1.53
C SER A 264 -4.72 13.34 -2.52
N SER A 265 -4.18 12.18 -2.10
CA SER A 265 -4.68 10.86 -2.54
C SER A 265 -4.27 9.70 -1.60
N GLU A 266 -5.23 8.79 -1.38
CA GLU A 266 -5.18 7.55 -0.59
C GLU A 266 -4.18 6.49 -1.10
N PRO A 267 -3.73 5.56 -0.24
CA PRO A 267 -3.01 4.37 -0.70
C PRO A 267 -3.95 3.22 -1.09
N ALA A 268 -3.82 2.77 -2.34
CA ALA A 268 -4.49 1.60 -2.90
C ALA A 268 -4.03 0.29 -2.24
N ARG A 269 -5.02 -0.57 -1.95
CA ARG A 269 -4.86 -1.98 -1.58
C ARG A 269 -4.24 -2.76 -2.76
N ARG A 270 -3.25 -3.61 -2.49
CA ARG A 270 -2.81 -4.67 -3.43
C ARG A 270 -3.12 -6.03 -2.85
N GLU A 271 -3.89 -6.79 -3.62
CA GLU A 271 -4.29 -8.17 -3.39
C GLU A 271 -3.09 -9.11 -3.50
N GLY A 272 -3.00 -10.07 -2.58
CA GLY A 272 -2.01 -11.14 -2.61
C GLY A 272 -2.46 -12.26 -3.54
N LYS A 273 -1.60 -12.62 -4.51
CA LYS A 273 -1.65 -13.91 -5.20
C LYS A 273 -0.74 -14.88 -4.47
N SER A 274 -1.35 -15.96 -3.99
CA SER A 274 -0.71 -17.13 -3.39
C SER A 274 -0.37 -18.15 -4.48
N GLU A 275 0.91 -18.37 -4.75
CA GLU A 275 1.41 -19.61 -5.37
C GLU A 275 2.78 -19.94 -4.77
N GLY A 276 2.93 -21.17 -4.27
CA GLY A 276 4.13 -21.61 -3.57
C GLY A 276 3.96 -23.01 -2.97
N LEU A 277 3.64 -23.98 -3.83
CA LEU A 277 3.76 -25.41 -3.55
C LEU A 277 5.24 -25.79 -3.76
N ILE A 278 5.97 -26.16 -2.70
CA ILE A 278 7.24 -26.89 -2.84
C ILE A 278 7.26 -27.99 -1.78
N GLU A 279 7.18 -29.22 -2.30
CA GLU A 279 7.37 -30.50 -1.62
C GLU A 279 8.76 -30.57 -0.94
N CYS A 280 8.78 -31.11 0.27
CA CYS A 280 9.99 -31.68 0.85
C CYS A 280 9.98 -33.19 0.57
N HIS A 281 11.03 -33.65 -0.12
CA HIS A 281 11.30 -35.05 -0.40
C HIS A 281 12.27 -35.64 0.64
#